data_AF-A0A7W1DU34-F1
#
_entry.id   AF-A0A7W1DU34-F1
#
_cell.length_a   1.000
_cell.length_b   1.000
_cell.length_c   1.000
_cell.angle_alpha   90.00
_cell.angle_beta   90.00
_cell.angle_gamma   90.00
#
_symmetry.space_group_name_H-M   'P 1'
#
loop_
_entity.id
_entity.type
_entity.pdbx_description
1 polymer ?
#
loop_
_entity_poly.entity_id
_entity_poly.type
_entity_poly.pdbx_seq_one_letter_code
_entity_poly.pdbx_strand_id
1 'polypeptide(L)'
;MKQEDWTVIDKPYDLRERLLLYACLIVRVSQYLHTRGPIAVTLSQQLLRSGTSAGANYEEADDGSSPRDKLAKRKIVLRELKESAFRLRVLRMSGILGEAHDPVIAETSELVKIVATLIRKTQADR
;
A
#
# COMPACT_ATOMS: atom_id res chain seq x y z
N MET A 1 13.72 -7.97 -20.35
CA MET A 1 12.69 -7.41 -19.46
C MET A 1 12.37 -6.02 -19.97
N LYS A 2 11.11 -5.79 -20.39
CA LYS A 2 10.65 -4.43 -20.74
C LYS A 2 10.79 -3.57 -19.49
N GLN A 3 11.20 -2.32 -19.66
CA GLN A 3 11.39 -1.37 -18.58
C GLN A 3 10.12 -1.33 -17.72
N GLU A 4 10.19 -1.89 -16.51
CA GLU A 4 9.02 -2.05 -15.65
C GLU A 4 8.68 -0.66 -15.11
N ASP A 5 7.58 -0.10 -15.58
CA ASP A 5 7.06 1.16 -15.07
C ASP A 5 6.50 0.93 -13.67
N TRP A 6 7.21 1.46 -12.67
CA TRP A 6 6.86 1.39 -11.26
C TRP A 6 5.91 2.52 -10.81
N THR A 7 5.48 3.36 -11.74
CA THR A 7 4.57 4.46 -11.45
C THR A 7 3.11 4.02 -11.52
N VAL A 8 2.26 4.73 -10.77
CA VAL A 8 0.82 4.72 -10.96
C VAL A 8 0.51 5.98 -11.78
N ILE A 9 0.33 5.81 -13.09
CA ILE A 9 0.17 6.91 -14.06
C ILE A 9 -1.13 7.69 -13.77
N ASP A 10 -2.23 6.97 -13.58
CA ASP A 10 -3.53 7.54 -13.23
C ASP A 10 -3.80 7.26 -11.75
N LYS A 11 -3.68 8.29 -10.92
CA LYS A 11 -4.03 8.25 -9.49
C LYS A 11 -5.49 8.73 -9.35
N PRO A 12 -6.49 7.83 -9.41
CA PRO A 12 -7.88 8.24 -9.34
C PRO A 12 -8.17 8.93 -8.00
N TYR A 13 -9.13 9.85 -8.02
CA TYR A 13 -9.62 10.50 -6.81
C TYR A 13 -10.35 9.50 -5.89
N ASP A 14 -11.02 8.52 -6.48
CA ASP A 14 -11.61 7.42 -5.72
C ASP A 14 -10.50 6.57 -5.09
N LEU A 15 -10.47 6.58 -3.76
CA LEU A 15 -9.46 5.86 -2.98
C LEU A 15 -9.62 4.33 -3.10
N ARG A 16 -10.83 3.83 -3.38
CA ARG A 16 -11.09 2.41 -3.61
C ARG A 16 -10.33 1.94 -4.85
N GLU A 17 -10.55 2.61 -5.98
CA GLU A 17 -9.86 2.34 -7.24
C GLU A 17 -8.35 2.56 -7.10
N ARG A 18 -7.92 3.61 -6.40
CA ARG A 18 -6.50 3.88 -6.18
C ARG A 18 -5.82 2.80 -5.35
N LEU A 19 -6.48 2.27 -4.32
CA LEU A 19 -5.97 1.16 -3.52
C LEU A 19 -5.94 -0.16 -4.30
N LEU A 20 -6.86 -0.37 -5.23
CA LEU A 20 -6.82 -1.50 -6.16
C LEU A 20 -5.59 -1.43 -7.07
N LEU A 21 -5.35 -0.27 -7.70
CA LEU A 21 -4.16 -0.06 -8.54
C LEU A 21 -2.86 -0.21 -7.73
N TYR A 22 -2.85 0.29 -6.49
CA TYR A 22 -1.75 0.07 -5.56
C TYR A 22 -1.53 -1.41 -5.23
N ALA A 23 -2.59 -2.18 -4.99
CA ALA A 23 -2.48 -3.62 -4.74
C ALA A 23 -1.86 -4.35 -5.96
N CYS A 24 -2.27 -3.99 -7.18
CA CYS A 24 -1.66 -4.49 -8.42
C CYS A 24 -0.17 -4.11 -8.53
N LEU A 25 0.20 -2.87 -8.15
CA LEU A 25 1.60 -2.45 -8.10
C LEU A 25 2.41 -3.30 -7.11
N ILE A 26 1.87 -3.58 -5.92
CA ILE A 26 2.51 -4.44 -4.92
C ILE A 26 2.70 -5.87 -5.43
N VAL A 27 1.74 -6.42 -6.17
CA VAL A 27 1.90 -7.73 -6.81
C VAL A 27 3.08 -7.72 -7.78
N ARG A 28 3.20 -6.71 -8.65
CA ARG A 28 4.32 -6.58 -9.60
C ARG A 28 5.67 -6.44 -8.88
N VAL A 29 5.75 -5.59 -7.85
CA VAL A 29 6.96 -5.45 -7.02
C VAL A 29 7.31 -6.78 -6.36
N SER A 30 6.33 -7.53 -5.88
CA SER A 30 6.55 -8.82 -5.24
C SER A 30 7.08 -9.86 -6.24
N GLN A 31 6.56 -9.89 -7.46
CA GLN A 31 7.07 -10.72 -8.56
C GLN A 31 8.53 -10.36 -8.89
N TYR A 32 8.85 -9.07 -8.99
CA TYR A 32 10.24 -8.63 -9.18
C TYR A 32 11.15 -9.09 -8.04
N LEU A 33 10.73 -8.96 -6.78
CA LEU A 33 11.51 -9.39 -5.61
C LEU A 33 11.80 -10.90 -5.61
N HIS A 34 10.96 -11.73 -6.24
CA HIS A 34 11.25 -13.16 -6.40
C HIS A 34 12.48 -13.43 -7.26
N THR A 35 12.89 -12.47 -8.09
CA THR A 35 14.11 -12.57 -8.91
C THR A 35 15.38 -12.12 -8.17
N ARG A 36 15.24 -11.62 -6.92
CA ARG A 36 16.32 -10.97 -6.15
C ARG A 36 16.89 -11.83 -5.02
N GLY A 37 16.56 -13.12 -4.99
CA GLY A 37 17.08 -14.09 -4.02
C GLY A 37 16.19 -14.31 -2.79
N PRO A 38 16.56 -15.25 -1.90
CA PRO A 38 15.66 -15.78 -0.86
C PRO A 38 15.23 -14.74 0.18
N ILE A 39 16.12 -13.82 0.57
CA ILE A 39 15.78 -12.75 1.52
C ILE A 39 14.70 -11.82 0.93
N ALA A 40 14.82 -11.47 -0.35
CA ALA A 40 13.85 -10.66 -1.05
C ALA A 40 12.51 -11.39 -1.21
N VAL A 41 12.53 -12.70 -1.49
CA VAL A 41 11.33 -13.55 -1.53
C VAL A 41 10.59 -13.50 -0.19
N THR A 42 11.27 -13.73 0.92
CA THR A 42 10.65 -13.69 2.25
C THR A 42 10.02 -12.33 2.54
N LEU A 43 10.74 -11.23 2.27
CA LEU A 43 10.21 -9.88 2.47
C LEU A 43 9.03 -9.57 1.53
N SER A 44 9.05 -10.09 0.30
CA SER A 44 7.98 -9.92 -0.68
C SER A 44 6.68 -10.56 -0.22
N GLN A 45 6.71 -11.74 0.41
CA GLN A 45 5.51 -12.41 0.91
C GLN A 45 4.83 -11.56 1.98
N GLN A 46 5.64 -10.96 2.85
CA GLN A 46 5.09 -10.11 3.87
C GLN A 46 4.53 -8.81 3.26
N LEU A 47 5.27 -8.15 2.35
CA LEU A 47 4.82 -6.96 1.62
C LEU A 47 3.53 -7.23 0.83
N LEU A 48 3.43 -8.39 0.18
CA LEU A 48 2.25 -8.81 -0.57
C LEU A 48 1.03 -8.87 0.34
N ARG A 49 1.14 -9.48 1.52
CA ARG A 49 0.03 -9.53 2.50
C ARG A 49 -0.40 -8.13 2.93
N SER A 50 0.52 -7.30 3.40
CA SER A 50 0.16 -5.97 3.91
C SER A 50 -0.34 -5.03 2.81
N GLY A 51 0.28 -5.08 1.62
CA GLY A 51 -0.08 -4.19 0.52
C GLY A 51 -1.44 -4.49 -0.11
N THR A 52 -1.81 -5.77 -0.24
CA THR A 52 -3.14 -6.15 -0.78
C THR A 52 -4.23 -6.06 0.29
N SER A 53 -3.91 -6.37 1.55
CA SER A 53 -4.83 -6.25 2.69
C SER A 53 -5.35 -4.82 2.87
N ALA A 54 -4.54 -3.80 2.55
CA ALA A 54 -4.97 -2.40 2.60
C ALA A 54 -6.18 -2.11 1.69
N GLY A 55 -6.17 -2.62 0.45
CA GLY A 55 -7.31 -2.48 -0.47
C GLY A 55 -8.52 -3.28 0.00
N ALA A 56 -8.33 -4.55 0.36
CA ALA A 56 -9.40 -5.42 0.83
C ALA A 56 -10.14 -4.85 2.06
N ASN A 57 -9.40 -4.37 3.07
CA ASN A 57 -10.00 -3.76 4.25
C ASN A 57 -10.70 -2.43 3.93
N TYR A 58 -10.28 -1.71 2.88
CA TYR A 58 -10.92 -0.46 2.48
C TYR A 58 -12.25 -0.71 1.77
N GLU A 59 -12.32 -1.72 0.89
CA GLU A 59 -13.56 -2.22 0.29
C GLU A 59 -14.58 -2.55 1.39
N GLU A 60 -14.18 -3.36 2.38
CA GLU A 60 -15.04 -3.69 3.52
C GLU A 60 -15.42 -2.48 4.38
N ALA A 61 -14.56 -1.45 4.45
CA ALA A 61 -14.84 -0.24 5.22
C ALA A 61 -15.93 0.58 4.55
N ASP A 62 -15.97 0.58 3.22
CA ASP A 62 -16.95 1.37 2.48
C ASP A 62 -18.34 0.73 2.53
N ASP A 63 -18.39 -0.61 2.55
CA ASP A 63 -19.60 -1.41 2.80
C ASP A 63 -20.00 -1.50 4.29
N GLY A 64 -19.22 -0.86 5.18
CA GLY A 64 -19.44 -0.90 6.63
C GLY A 64 -20.78 -0.30 7.06
N SER A 65 -21.47 -0.99 7.97
CA SER A 65 -22.85 -0.68 8.39
C SER A 65 -22.97 0.54 9.32
N SER A 66 -21.87 1.03 9.91
CA SER A 66 -21.89 2.20 10.80
C SER A 66 -20.62 3.05 10.71
N PRO A 67 -20.67 4.37 11.03
CA PRO A 67 -19.49 5.23 11.06
C PRO A 67 -18.38 4.75 12.02
N ARG A 68 -18.73 3.98 13.06
CA ARG A 68 -17.76 3.37 13.97
C ARG A 68 -17.02 2.21 13.32
N ASP A 69 -17.74 1.35 12.60
CA ASP A 69 -17.15 0.25 11.84
C ASP A 69 -16.22 0.77 10.73
N LYS A 70 -16.70 1.76 9.94
CA LYS A 70 -15.88 2.41 8.90
C LYS A 70 -14.56 2.96 9.45
N LEU A 71 -14.60 3.61 10.62
CA LEU A 71 -13.40 4.14 11.28
C LEU A 71 -12.45 3.02 11.74
N ALA A 72 -12.97 1.94 12.32
CA ALA A 72 -12.16 0.81 12.77
C ALA A 72 -11.42 0.16 11.60
N LYS A 73 -12.12 -0.11 10.50
CA LYS A 73 -11.52 -0.69 9.28
C LYS A 73 -10.51 0.25 8.63
N ARG A 74 -10.78 1.55 8.54
CA ARG A 74 -9.78 2.54 8.06
C ARG A 74 -8.51 2.55 8.91
N LYS A 75 -8.59 2.35 10.23
CA LYS A 75 -7.39 2.21 11.09
C LYS A 75 -6.58 0.95 10.75
N ILE A 76 -7.25 -0.15 10.40
CA ILE A 76 -6.59 -1.37 9.90
C ILE A 76 -5.87 -1.05 8.58
N VAL A 77 -6.56 -0.45 7.60
CA VAL A 77 -5.96 0.01 6.33
C VAL A 77 -4.70 0.84 6.57
N LEU A 78 -4.75 1.82 7.49
CA LEU A 78 -3.58 2.65 7.82
C LEU A 78 -2.42 1.83 8.40
N ARG A 79 -2.69 0.82 9.24
CA ARG A 79 -1.67 -0.07 9.78
C ARG A 79 -0.99 -0.87 8.68
N GLU A 80 -1.77 -1.47 7.78
CA GLU A 80 -1.25 -2.27 6.66
C GLU A 80 -0.41 -1.43 5.68
N LEU A 81 -0.83 -0.19 5.40
CA LEU A 81 -0.06 0.76 4.59
C LEU A 81 1.26 1.17 5.26
N LYS A 82 1.25 1.41 6.58
CA LYS A 82 2.48 1.73 7.33
C LYS A 82 3.47 0.57 7.36
N GLU A 83 2.97 -0.65 7.51
CA GLU A 83 3.78 -1.87 7.42
C GLU A 83 4.41 -2.02 6.04
N SER A 84 3.61 -1.82 4.98
CA SER A 84 4.10 -1.84 3.60
C SER A 84 5.16 -0.76 3.36
N ALA A 85 4.94 0.46 3.86
CA ALA A 85 5.90 1.56 3.74
C ALA A 85 7.23 1.23 4.43
N PHE A 86 7.18 0.64 5.62
CA PHE A 86 8.38 0.21 6.35
C PHE A 86 9.15 -0.84 5.55
N ARG A 87 8.47 -1.88 5.02
CA ARG A 87 9.13 -2.93 4.23
C ARG A 87 9.77 -2.39 2.96
N LEU A 88 9.08 -1.53 2.23
CA LEU A 88 9.63 -0.93 1.01
C LEU A 88 10.88 -0.10 1.31
N ARG A 89 10.91 0.64 2.42
CA ARG A 89 12.11 1.36 2.89
C ARG A 89 13.24 0.41 3.28
N VAL A 90 12.96 -0.70 3.96
CA VAL A 90 13.97 -1.73 4.28
C VAL A 90 14.57 -2.31 3.00
N LEU A 91 13.74 -2.65 2.02
CA LEU A 91 14.16 -3.17 0.73
C LEU A 91 14.99 -2.16 -0.07
N ARG A 92 14.64 -0.87 0.01
CA ARG A 92 15.39 0.23 -0.62
C ARG A 92 16.74 0.48 0.05
N MET A 93 16.77 0.54 1.38
CA MET A 93 17.99 0.81 2.16
C MET A 93 18.97 -0.38 2.16
N SER A 94 18.49 -1.60 1.96
CA SER A 94 19.33 -2.80 1.80
C SER A 94 19.86 -2.98 0.37
N GLY A 95 19.52 -2.10 -0.57
CA GLY A 95 19.98 -2.16 -1.97
C GLY A 95 19.26 -3.20 -2.84
N ILE A 96 18.20 -3.84 -2.34
CA ILE A 96 17.40 -4.81 -3.11
C ILE A 96 16.54 -4.07 -4.15
N LEU A 97 15.90 -2.97 -3.72
CA LEU A 97 15.24 -2.02 -4.60
C LEU A 97 16.18 -0.84 -4.89
N GLY A 98 16.25 -0.43 -6.16
CA GLY A 98 16.95 0.78 -6.60
C GLY A 98 16.01 1.97 -6.81
N GLU A 99 16.57 3.10 -7.24
CA GLU A 99 15.86 4.38 -7.47
C GLU A 99 14.63 4.25 -8.38
N ALA A 100 14.67 3.34 -9.35
CA ALA A 100 13.53 3.06 -10.22
C ALA A 100 12.25 2.68 -9.45
N HIS A 101 12.36 2.19 -8.21
CA HIS A 101 11.24 1.78 -7.37
C HIS A 101 10.80 2.84 -6.35
N ASP A 102 11.48 3.99 -6.31
CA ASP A 102 11.10 5.11 -5.44
C ASP A 102 9.65 5.59 -5.68
N PRO A 103 9.07 5.51 -6.90
CA PRO A 103 7.64 5.77 -7.10
C PRO A 103 6.71 4.87 -6.28
N VAL A 104 7.07 3.61 -6.02
CA VAL A 104 6.28 2.70 -5.18
C VAL A 104 6.26 3.20 -3.74
N ILE A 105 7.42 3.62 -3.22
CA ILE A 105 7.57 4.15 -1.86
C ILE A 105 6.78 5.46 -1.72
N ALA A 106 6.85 6.32 -2.74
CA ALA A 106 6.13 7.57 -2.78
C ALA A 106 4.61 7.34 -2.76
N GLU A 107 4.11 6.40 -3.57
CA GLU A 107 2.68 6.05 -3.61
C GLU A 107 2.20 5.51 -2.26
N THR A 108 2.93 4.56 -1.66
CA THR A 108 2.57 4.04 -0.33
C THR A 108 2.52 5.16 0.71
N SER A 109 3.49 6.08 0.66
CA SER A 109 3.56 7.22 1.59
C SER A 109 2.41 8.21 1.40
N GLU A 110 1.98 8.44 0.16
CA GLU A 110 0.80 9.25 -0.16
C GLU A 110 -0.47 8.62 0.39
N LEU A 111 -0.68 7.32 0.15
CA LEU A 111 -1.83 6.57 0.67
C LEU A 111 -1.88 6.60 2.21
N VAL A 112 -0.73 6.46 2.89
CA VAL A 112 -0.64 6.63 4.36
C VAL A 112 -1.14 8.01 4.79
N LYS A 113 -0.72 9.09 4.10
CA LYS A 113 -1.14 10.46 4.44
C LYS A 113 -2.64 10.67 4.20
N ILE A 114 -3.16 10.16 3.09
CA ILE A 114 -4.58 10.26 2.72
C ILE A 114 -5.43 9.55 3.78
N VAL A 115 -5.16 8.27 4.05
CA VAL A 115 -5.93 7.47 5.01
C VAL A 115 -5.83 8.05 6.42
N ALA A 116 -4.64 8.51 6.85
CA ALA A 116 -4.48 9.18 8.14
C ALA A 116 -5.30 10.47 8.24
N THR A 117 -5.42 11.23 7.15
CA THR A 117 -6.25 12.45 7.10
C THR A 117 -7.73 12.11 7.18
N LEU A 118 -8.19 11.08 6.48
CA LEU A 118 -9.58 10.60 6.55
C LEU A 118 -9.96 10.19 7.98
N ILE A 119 -9.08 9.44 8.66
CA ILE A 119 -9.28 9.04 10.05
C ILE A 119 -9.41 10.27 10.97
N ARG A 120 -8.48 11.24 10.85
CA ARG A 120 -8.51 12.46 11.68
C ARG A 120 -9.80 13.26 11.48
N LYS A 121 -10.25 13.44 10.23
CA LYS A 121 -11.51 14.15 9.93
C LYS A 121 -12.72 13.44 10.56
N THR A 122 -12.84 12.12 10.38
CA THR A 122 -13.92 11.32 10.98
C THR A 122 -13.94 11.37 12.52
N GLN A 123 -12.80 11.63 13.17
CA GLN A 123 -12.72 11.79 14.62
C GLN A 123 -13.07 13.20 15.09
N ALA A 124 -12.81 14.23 14.29
CA ALA A 124 -13.13 15.62 14.62
C ALA A 124 -14.63 15.94 14.43
N ASP A 125 -15.32 15.22 13.54
CA ASP A 125 -16.75 15.35 13.28
C ASP A 125 -17.64 14.61 14.32
N ARG A 126 -17.07 14.14 15.43
CA ARG A 126 -17.76 13.44 16.53
C ARG A 126 -17.71 14.23 17.81
#